data_AF-A0A2H9RPU3-F1
#
_entry.id   AF-A0A2H9RPU3-F1
#
_cell.length_a   1.000
_cell.length_b   1.000
_cell.length_c   1.000
_cell.angle_alpha   90.00
_cell.angle_beta   90.00
_cell.angle_gamma   90.00
#
_symmetry.space_group_name_H-M   'P 1'
#
loop_
_entity.id
_entity.type
_entity.pdbx_description
1 polymer ?
#
loop_
_entity_poly.entity_id
_entity_poly.type
_entity_poly.pdbx_seq_one_letter_code
_entity_poly.pdbx_strand_id
1 'polypeptide(L)'
;MKFQFSANDKEWHQTLLNTFENFLNMKIKPVLVYDRRHFANYVYKNSIPPSAVWAECIKECGTIWLNPHLATEPKVETVNTLYHECLHIKYPKKTEREIRQLADKMVPVTKSITSKKTKFDITHTH
;
A
#
# COMPACT_ATOMS: atom_id res chain seq x y z
N MET A 1 5.80 -18.05 13.39
CA MET A 1 6.03 -16.98 12.41
C MET A 1 4.69 -16.30 12.18
N LYS A 2 4.43 -15.11 12.74
CA LYS A 2 3.04 -14.67 12.98
C LYS A 2 2.41 -13.84 11.84
N PHE A 3 3.20 -13.34 10.89
CA PHE A 3 2.72 -12.54 9.75
C PHE A 3 3.58 -12.80 8.52
N GLN A 4 3.07 -13.55 7.55
CA GLN A 4 3.76 -13.84 6.28
C GLN A 4 2.72 -14.08 5.20
N PHE A 5 2.95 -13.50 4.02
CA PHE A 5 2.18 -13.82 2.82
C PHE A 5 2.54 -15.20 2.27
N SER A 6 1.53 -16.00 1.95
CA SER A 6 1.70 -17.26 1.23
C SER A 6 2.18 -17.03 -0.20
N ALA A 7 2.62 -18.09 -0.89
CA ALA A 7 2.94 -18.00 -2.31
C ALA A 7 1.74 -17.53 -3.15
N ASN A 8 0.55 -18.05 -2.84
CA ASN A 8 -0.71 -17.68 -3.49
C ASN A 8 -1.04 -16.18 -3.28
N ASP A 9 -0.80 -15.64 -2.09
CA ASP A 9 -0.98 -14.21 -1.85
C ASP A 9 -0.05 -13.37 -2.74
N LYS A 10 1.23 -13.78 -2.87
CA LYS A 10 2.20 -13.05 -3.69
C LYS A 10 1.84 -13.07 -5.17
N GLU A 11 1.40 -14.21 -5.68
CA GLU A 11 0.92 -14.35 -7.06
C GLU A 11 -0.32 -13.48 -7.31
N TRP A 12 -1.27 -13.48 -6.37
CA TRP A 12 -2.45 -12.63 -6.43
C TRP A 12 -2.08 -11.13 -6.38
N HIS A 13 -1.18 -10.72 -5.49
CA HIS A 13 -0.69 -9.34 -5.44
C HIS A 13 -0.01 -8.92 -6.75
N GLN A 14 0.80 -9.79 -7.35
CA GLN A 14 1.43 -9.51 -8.64
C GLN A 14 0.39 -9.33 -9.75
N THR A 15 -0.68 -10.12 -9.74
CA THR A 15 -1.79 -10.01 -10.68
C THR A 15 -2.51 -8.66 -10.54
N LEU A 16 -2.81 -8.25 -9.30
CA LEU A 16 -3.37 -6.92 -9.03
C LEU A 16 -2.43 -5.81 -9.52
N LEU A 17 -1.14 -5.94 -9.23
CA LEU A 17 -0.13 -4.96 -9.59
C LEU A 17 -0.05 -4.73 -11.10
N ASN A 18 0.02 -5.83 -11.87
CA ASN A 18 0.00 -5.78 -13.33
C ASN A 18 -1.31 -5.19 -13.85
N THR A 19 -2.44 -5.49 -13.20
CA THR A 19 -3.75 -4.94 -13.56
C THR A 19 -3.79 -3.43 -13.38
N PHE A 20 -3.28 -2.93 -12.24
CA PHE A 20 -3.22 -1.49 -11.95
C PHE A 20 -2.21 -0.76 -12.82
N GLU A 21 -1.06 -1.35 -13.11
CA GLU A 21 -0.07 -0.84 -14.07
C GLU A 21 -0.74 -0.54 -15.43
N ASN A 22 -1.46 -1.52 -15.96
CA ASN A 22 -2.15 -1.41 -17.23
C ASN A 22 -3.33 -0.43 -17.17
N PHE A 23 -4.19 -0.56 -16.16
CA PHE A 23 -5.38 0.28 -16.01
C PHE A 23 -5.04 1.77 -15.84
N LEU A 24 -3.99 2.07 -15.08
CA LEU A 24 -3.51 3.44 -14.86
C LEU A 24 -2.56 3.92 -15.97
N ASN A 25 -2.21 3.07 -16.93
CA ASN A 25 -1.23 3.35 -17.98
C ASN A 25 0.06 3.96 -17.39
N MET A 26 0.67 3.24 -16.44
CA MET A 26 1.83 3.72 -15.69
C MET A 26 3.10 3.71 -16.57
N LYS A 27 3.92 4.76 -16.45
CA LYS A 27 5.23 4.81 -17.12
C LYS A 27 6.30 4.00 -16.38
N ILE A 28 6.17 3.97 -15.06
CA ILE A 28 7.06 3.24 -14.15
C ILE A 28 6.33 1.96 -13.78
N LYS A 29 6.98 0.82 -14.01
CA LYS A 29 6.45 -0.48 -13.63
C LYS A 29 6.61 -0.67 -12.12
N PRO A 30 5.52 -0.79 -11.36
CA PRO A 30 5.62 -1.00 -9.93
C PRO A 30 6.11 -2.42 -9.61
N VAL A 31 6.86 -2.58 -8.51
CA VAL A 31 7.40 -3.86 -8.04
C VAL A 31 7.17 -4.03 -6.55
N LEU A 32 6.85 -5.25 -6.11
CA LEU A 32 6.54 -5.53 -4.71
C LEU A 32 7.73 -6.09 -3.94
N VAL A 33 7.94 -5.56 -2.75
CA VAL A 33 8.91 -6.04 -1.76
C VAL A 33 8.18 -6.38 -0.46
N TYR A 34 8.29 -7.62 -0.01
CA TYR A 34 7.58 -8.11 1.18
C TYR A 34 8.41 -8.07 2.47
N ASP A 35 9.68 -7.67 2.39
CA ASP A 35 10.59 -7.62 3.53
C ASP A 35 10.89 -6.18 3.93
N ARG A 36 10.76 -5.90 5.22
CA ARG A 36 11.04 -4.61 5.84
C ARG A 36 12.52 -4.43 6.17
N ARG A 37 13.40 -5.42 6.02
CA ARG A 37 14.84 -5.23 6.31
C ARG A 37 15.44 -4.01 5.60
N HIS A 38 14.97 -3.70 4.39
CA HIS A 38 15.35 -2.49 3.65
C HIS A 38 14.77 -1.18 4.23
N PHE A 39 13.65 -1.26 4.94
CA PHE A 39 12.91 -0.11 5.48
C PHE A 39 13.01 0.01 7.01
N ALA A 40 13.67 -0.91 7.69
CA ALA A 40 13.85 -0.92 9.15
C ALA A 40 14.62 0.31 9.65
N ASN A 41 15.40 0.94 8.78
CA ASN A 41 16.16 2.16 9.05
C ASN A 41 15.38 3.46 8.73
N TYR A 42 14.16 3.37 8.18
CA TYR A 42 13.35 4.56 7.91
C TYR A 42 12.72 5.05 9.22
N VAL A 43 12.95 6.33 9.54
CA VAL A 43 12.41 6.98 10.73
C VAL A 43 10.95 7.33 10.47
N TYR A 44 10.03 6.58 11.08
CA TYR A 44 8.61 6.90 11.07
C TYR A 44 8.39 8.18 11.88
N LYS A 45 8.13 9.31 11.20
CA LYS A 45 7.74 10.56 11.87
C LYS A 45 6.52 10.29 12.78
N ASN A 46 6.50 10.92 13.95
CA ASN A 46 5.36 10.99 14.89
C ASN A 46 5.05 9.74 15.74
N SER A 47 6.03 8.89 16.05
CA SER A 47 5.83 7.75 16.98
C SER A 47 4.78 6.74 16.50
N ILE A 48 4.51 6.68 15.19
CA ILE A 48 3.58 5.73 14.61
C ILE A 48 4.22 4.35 14.65
N PRO A 49 3.55 3.34 15.25
CA PRO A 49 4.11 2.01 15.30
C PRO A 49 4.24 1.45 13.87
N PRO A 50 5.36 0.77 13.54
CA PRO A 50 5.56 0.02 12.31
C PRO A 50 4.38 -0.75 11.74
N SER A 51 3.57 -1.34 12.63
CA SER A 51 2.40 -2.15 12.30
C SER A 51 1.21 -1.34 11.78
N ALA A 52 1.22 -0.02 11.93
CA ALA A 52 0.19 0.87 11.41
C ALA A 52 0.43 1.28 9.95
N VAL A 53 1.63 1.03 9.40
CA VAL A 53 1.95 1.29 7.99
C VAL A 53 1.78 0.01 7.20
N TRP A 54 0.79 -0.03 6.30
CA TRP A 54 0.45 -1.21 5.51
C TRP A 54 1.27 -1.34 4.24
N ALA A 55 1.61 -0.22 3.61
CA ALA A 55 2.52 -0.17 2.49
C ALA A 55 3.24 1.18 2.46
N GLU A 56 4.30 1.24 1.67
CA GLU A 56 5.03 2.47 1.35
C GLU A 56 5.65 2.32 -0.03
N CYS A 57 5.66 3.38 -0.84
CA CYS A 57 6.28 3.34 -2.15
C CYS A 57 7.39 4.37 -2.33
N ILE A 58 8.40 3.99 -3.13
CA ILE A 58 9.39 4.92 -3.69
C ILE A 58 8.89 5.28 -5.09
N LYS A 59 8.34 6.49 -5.22
CA LYS A 59 7.63 6.96 -6.42
C LYS A 59 8.50 6.94 -7.67
N GLU A 60 9.79 7.20 -7.52
CA GLU A 60 10.75 7.37 -8.60
C GLU A 60 11.13 6.04 -9.27
N CYS A 61 11.18 4.96 -8.51
CA CYS A 61 11.56 3.63 -9.00
C CYS A 61 10.41 2.62 -9.00
N GLY A 62 9.23 3.00 -8.49
CA GLY A 62 8.04 2.16 -8.45
C GLY A 62 8.10 1.03 -7.43
N THR A 63 9.07 1.03 -6.52
CA THR A 63 9.16 -0.01 -5.48
C THR A 63 8.08 0.22 -4.44
N ILE A 64 7.26 -0.79 -4.20
CA ILE A 64 6.22 -0.81 -3.16
C ILE A 64 6.62 -1.84 -2.12
N TRP A 65 6.85 -1.38 -0.90
CA TRP A 65 6.95 -2.26 0.25
C TRP A 65 5.57 -2.60 0.77
N LEU A 66 5.30 -3.89 1.01
CA LEU A 66 4.05 -4.36 1.57
C LEU A 66 4.29 -5.01 2.94
N ASN A 67 3.62 -4.49 3.95
CA ASN A 67 3.74 -5.01 5.31
C ASN A 67 3.11 -6.41 5.42
N PRO A 68 3.86 -7.43 5.89
CA PRO A 68 3.32 -8.77 6.12
C PRO A 68 2.13 -8.83 7.07
N HIS A 69 1.93 -7.82 7.93
CA HIS A 69 0.74 -7.70 8.79
C HIS A 69 -0.57 -7.62 7.99
N LEU A 70 -0.53 -7.13 6.76
CA LEU A 70 -1.70 -7.07 5.88
C LEU A 70 -2.21 -8.47 5.48
N ALA A 71 -1.41 -9.53 5.67
CA ALA A 71 -1.84 -10.91 5.45
C ALA A 71 -3.03 -11.33 6.33
N THR A 72 -3.23 -10.68 7.48
CA THR A 72 -4.34 -10.95 8.40
C THR A 72 -5.52 -9.99 8.23
N GLU A 73 -5.39 -8.98 7.38
CA GLU A 73 -6.44 -7.99 7.13
C GLU A 73 -7.36 -8.49 5.98
N PRO A 74 -8.58 -7.95 5.84
CA PRO A 74 -9.46 -8.29 4.73
C PRO A 74 -8.81 -8.04 3.37
N LYS A 75 -9.05 -8.93 2.40
CA LYS A 75 -8.45 -8.81 1.06
C LYS A 75 -8.72 -7.47 0.37
N VAL A 76 -9.87 -6.87 0.61
CA VAL A 76 -10.22 -5.53 0.08
C VAL A 76 -9.25 -4.44 0.54
N GLU A 77 -8.73 -4.53 1.76
CA GLU A 77 -7.72 -3.59 2.29
C GLU A 77 -6.42 -3.72 1.49
N THR A 78 -6.03 -4.94 1.12
CA THR A 78 -4.87 -5.18 0.26
C THR A 78 -5.06 -4.61 -1.13
N VAL A 79 -6.23 -4.81 -1.74
CA VAL A 79 -6.53 -4.28 -3.08
C VAL A 79 -6.47 -2.74 -3.06
N ASN A 80 -7.12 -2.10 -2.08
CA ASN A 80 -7.11 -0.65 -1.93
C ASN A 80 -5.70 -0.12 -1.67
N THR A 81 -4.96 -0.73 -0.73
CA THR A 81 -3.58 -0.35 -0.41
C THR A 81 -2.67 -0.41 -1.64
N LEU A 82 -2.70 -1.51 -2.40
CA LEU A 82 -1.88 -1.64 -3.61
C LEU A 82 -2.27 -0.61 -4.67
N TYR A 83 -3.57 -0.34 -4.83
CA TYR A 83 -4.05 0.68 -5.76
C TYR A 83 -3.62 2.09 -5.33
N HIS A 84 -3.69 2.40 -4.03
CA HIS A 84 -3.23 3.66 -3.43
C HIS A 84 -1.75 3.92 -3.73
N GLU A 85 -0.88 2.93 -3.51
CA GLU A 85 0.55 3.07 -3.80
C GLU A 85 0.82 3.23 -5.31
N CYS A 86 0.11 2.51 -6.18
CA CYS A 86 0.19 2.72 -7.63
C CYS A 86 -0.25 4.14 -8.03
N LEU A 87 -1.24 4.72 -7.36
CA LEU A 87 -1.66 6.10 -7.59
C LEU A 87 -0.59 7.10 -7.16
N HIS A 88 0.15 6.86 -6.07
CA HIS A 88 1.29 7.69 -5.70
C HIS A 88 2.40 7.69 -6.75
N ILE A 89 2.71 6.52 -7.32
CA ILE A 89 3.71 6.39 -8.40
C ILE A 89 3.20 7.10 -9.67
N LYS A 90 1.91 6.93 -10.01
CA LYS A 90 1.31 7.56 -11.18
C LYS A 90 1.23 9.09 -11.06
N TYR A 91 0.93 9.59 -9.86
CA TYR A 91 0.68 11.01 -9.58
C TYR A 91 1.56 11.51 -8.43
N PRO A 92 2.89 11.64 -8.61
CA PRO A 92 3.82 11.90 -7.52
C PRO A 92 3.59 13.25 -6.81
N LYS A 93 2.95 14.20 -7.50
CA LYS A 93 2.63 15.55 -7.03
C LYS A 93 1.29 15.67 -6.30
N LYS A 94 0.45 14.63 -6.32
CA LYS A 94 -0.84 14.65 -5.62
C LYS A 94 -0.62 14.50 -4.12
N THR A 95 -1.48 15.17 -3.36
CA THR A 95 -1.48 15.05 -1.90
C THR A 95 -2.02 13.69 -1.48
N GLU A 96 -1.64 13.25 -0.27
CA GLU A 96 -2.15 12.01 0.34
C GLU A 96 -3.68 11.94 0.29
N ARG A 97 -4.35 13.04 0.65
CA ARG A 97 -5.81 13.12 0.69
C ARG A 97 -6.43 12.85 -0.68
N GLU A 98 -5.87 13.43 -1.74
CA GLU A 98 -6.38 13.20 -3.10
C GLU A 98 -6.18 11.74 -3.53
N ILE A 99 -5.01 11.17 -3.25
CA ILE A 99 -4.70 9.79 -3.59
C ILE A 99 -5.67 8.84 -2.89
N ARG A 100 -5.88 9.03 -1.59
CA ARG A 100 -6.82 8.25 -0.80
C ARG A 100 -8.24 8.35 -1.34
N GLN A 101 -8.72 9.55 -1.66
CA GLN A 101 -10.05 9.73 -2.23
C GLN A 101 -10.22 9.01 -3.57
N LEU A 102 -9.18 8.99 -4.41
CA LEU A 102 -9.19 8.23 -5.66
C LEU A 102 -9.19 6.71 -5.40
N ALA A 103 -8.41 6.25 -4.42
CA ALA A 103 -8.36 4.84 -4.04
C ALA A 103 -9.71 4.35 -3.49
N ASP A 104 -10.27 5.07 -2.51
CA ASP A 104 -11.54 4.73 -1.86
C ASP A 104 -12.73 4.81 -2.83
N LYS A 105 -12.65 5.67 -3.85
CA LYS A 105 -13.67 5.74 -4.90
C LYS A 105 -13.67 4.49 -5.80
N MET A 106 -12.48 3.95 -6.11
CA MET A 106 -12.34 2.80 -7.01
C MET A 106 -12.48 1.46 -6.29
N VAL A 107 -11.90 1.36 -5.09
CA VAL A 107 -11.92 0.18 -4.25
C VAL A 107 -12.47 0.60 -2.89
N PRO A 108 -13.81 0.65 -2.74
CA PRO A 108 -14.44 1.11 -1.52
C PRO A 108 -14.12 0.16 -0.36
N VAL A 109 -13.25 0.59 0.52
CA VAL A 109 -13.08 -0.01 1.84
C VAL A 109 -14.18 0.58 2.72
N THR A 110 -15.28 -0.16 2.88
CA THR A 110 -16.25 0.17 3.92
C THR A 110 -15.50 0.19 5.24
N LYS A 111 -15.69 1.20 6.11
CA LYS A 111 -15.22 1.12 7.51
C LYS A 111 -15.68 -0.22 8.03
N SER A 112 -14.75 -1.15 8.13
CA SER A 112 -15.11 -2.54 8.19
C SER A 112 -15.94 -2.72 9.47
N ILE A 113 -17.06 -3.43 9.36
CA ILE A 113 -17.85 -3.89 10.51
C ILE A 113 -16.95 -4.70 11.48
N THR A 114 -15.74 -5.08 11.06
CA THR A 114 -14.73 -5.84 11.79
C THR A 114 -13.44 -5.09 12.17
N SER A 115 -13.23 -3.80 11.81
CA SER A 115 -12.02 -3.05 12.20
C SER A 115 -12.36 -1.75 12.95
N LYS A 116 -12.07 -1.74 14.26
CA LYS A 116 -12.13 -0.53 15.12
C LYS A 116 -10.98 0.45 14.84
N LYS A 117 -10.52 0.60 13.60
CA LYS A 117 -9.42 1.52 13.25
C LYS A 117 -9.97 2.81 12.66
N THR A 118 -9.72 3.92 13.35
CA THR A 118 -10.20 5.27 13.00
C THR A 118 -9.21 6.09 12.19
N LYS A 119 -7.96 5.63 11.99
CA LYS A 119 -6.92 6.39 11.28
C LYS A 119 -5.99 5.48 10.46
N PHE A 120 -5.85 5.82 9.20
CA PHE A 120 -4.73 5.44 8.32
C PHE A 120 -4.11 6.76 7.89
N ASP A 121 -2.97 7.10 8.47
CA ASP A 121 -2.33 8.38 8.26
C ASP A 121 -0.84 8.15 7.94
N ILE A 122 -0.52 8.03 6.65
CA ILE A 122 0.82 8.32 6.17
C ILE A 122 0.76 9.76 5.64
N THR A 123 1.41 10.69 6.32
CA THR A 123 1.57 12.07 5.82
C THR A 123 3.03 12.28 5.47
N HIS A 124 3.33 12.37 4.17
CA HIS A 124 4.65 12.80 3.71
C HIS A 124 4.76 14.33 3.81
N THR A 125 5.77 14.79 4.53
CA THR A 125 6.31 16.16 4.41
C THR A 125 7.79 16.05 4.07
N HIS A 126 8.14 16.67 2.95
CA HIS A 126 9.48 16.80 2.36
C HIS A 126 10.55 17.15 3.40
#